data_AF-A0A9P8C328-F1
#
_entry.id   AF-A0A9P8C328-F1
#
_cell.length_a   1.000
_cell.length_b   1.000
_cell.length_c   1.000
_cell.angle_alpha   90.00
_cell.angle_beta   90.00
_cell.angle_gamma   90.00
#
_symmetry.space_group_name_H-M   'P 1'
#
loop_
_entity.id
_entity.type
_entity.pdbx_description
1 polymer ?
#
loop_
_entity_poly.entity_id
_entity_poly.type
_entity_poly.pdbx_seq_one_letter_code
_entity_poly.pdbx_strand_id
1 'polypeptide(L)'
;MATAAIDCYHVSTCVFVSGLNKQVSWTSQAWLTLINSVPSEISLRAIKKDMADPSAVIPLTPYADHHVADALASLSDEDVCLKLTRVY
;
A
#
# COMPACT_ATOMS: atom_id res chain seq x y z
N MET A 1 -15.55 -11.15 2.29
CA MET A 1 -14.74 -9.91 2.18
C MET A 1 -14.90 -9.15 3.49
N ALA A 2 -13.82 -8.68 4.10
CA ALA A 2 -13.90 -7.94 5.38
C ALA A 2 -14.37 -6.50 5.12
N THR A 3 -15.51 -6.12 5.68
CA THR A 3 -16.23 -4.86 5.40
C THR A 3 -15.37 -3.61 5.65
N ALA A 4 -14.54 -3.62 6.70
CA ALA A 4 -13.76 -2.46 7.10
C ALA A 4 -12.67 -2.03 6.09
N ALA A 5 -12.09 -2.97 5.33
CA ALA A 5 -11.07 -2.62 4.33
C ALA A 5 -11.67 -1.89 3.12
N ILE A 6 -12.93 -2.20 2.79
CA ILE A 6 -13.66 -1.55 1.70
C ILE A 6 -14.02 -0.11 2.09
N ASP A 7 -14.36 0.12 3.36
CA ASP A 7 -14.69 1.46 3.87
C ASP A 7 -13.51 2.43 3.77
N CYS A 8 -12.28 1.91 3.85
CA CYS A 8 -11.05 2.67 3.68
C CYS A 8 -10.68 2.90 2.20
N TYR A 9 -11.35 2.26 1.23
CA TYR A 9 -10.98 2.36 -0.18
C TYR A 9 -11.66 3.53 -0.88
N HIS A 10 -10.87 4.46 -1.41
CA HIS A 10 -11.39 5.60 -2.15
C HIS A 10 -11.44 5.30 -3.65
N VAL A 11 -12.64 5.03 -4.17
CA VAL A 11 -12.87 4.52 -5.54
C VAL A 11 -12.30 5.43 -6.63
N SER A 12 -12.41 6.75 -6.49
CA SER A 12 -11.98 7.69 -7.54
C SER A 12 -10.46 7.81 -7.67
N THR A 13 -9.73 7.72 -6.56
CA THR A 13 -8.27 7.78 -6.53
C THR A 13 -7.62 6.40 -6.53
N CYS A 14 -8.42 5.35 -6.33
CA CYS A 14 -7.99 3.95 -6.25
C CYS A 14 -6.91 3.70 -5.19
N VAL A 15 -7.01 4.35 -4.03
CA VAL A 15 -6.09 4.18 -2.89
C VAL A 15 -6.85 3.97 -1.60
N PHE A 16 -6.22 3.32 -0.63
CA PHE A 16 -6.73 3.27 0.73
C PHE A 16 -6.39 4.55 1.49
N VAL A 17 -7.36 5.06 2.26
CA VAL A 17 -7.25 6.29 3.03
C VAL A 17 -7.44 6.01 4.52
N SER A 18 -6.81 6.84 5.36
CA SER A 18 -6.88 6.72 6.81
C SER A 18 -7.33 8.02 7.49
N GLY A 19 -8.21 7.86 8.48
CA GLY A 19 -8.72 8.95 9.32
C GLY A 19 -9.67 9.91 8.60
N LEU A 20 -10.14 10.92 9.35
CA LEU A 20 -11.12 11.91 8.87
C LEU A 20 -10.61 12.73 7.68
N ASN A 21 -9.30 12.97 7.64
CA ASN A 21 -8.65 13.75 6.58
C ASN A 21 -8.34 12.93 5.33
N LYS A 22 -8.71 11.64 5.31
CA LYS A 22 -8.44 10.72 4.19
C LYS A 22 -6.96 10.71 3.78
N GLN A 23 -6.06 10.63 4.76
CA GLN A 23 -4.62 10.58 4.51
C GLN A 23 -4.27 9.35 3.67
N VAL A 24 -3.40 9.52 2.68
CA VAL A 24 -2.82 8.42 1.90
C VAL A 24 -1.41 8.15 2.42
N SER A 25 -1.08 6.87 2.61
CA SER A 25 0.25 6.44 3.09
C SER A 25 0.61 5.05 2.60
N TRP A 26 1.90 4.82 2.39
CA TRP A 26 2.44 3.54 1.90
C TRP A 26 2.11 2.41 2.86
N THR A 27 2.19 2.70 4.16
CA THR A 27 1.87 1.74 5.22
C THR A 27 0.40 1.33 5.20
N SER A 28 -0.53 2.23 4.85
CA SER A 28 -1.95 1.87 4.72
C SER A 28 -2.18 0.91 3.55
N GLN A 29 -1.50 1.13 2.42
CA GLN A 29 -1.60 0.20 1.28
C GLN A 29 -0.97 -1.15 1.62
N ALA A 30 0.19 -1.14 2.29
CA ALA A 30 0.90 -2.35 2.68
C ALA A 30 0.07 -3.23 3.62
N TRP A 31 -0.44 -2.67 4.72
CA TRP A 31 -1.24 -3.44 5.66
C TRP A 31 -2.52 -3.99 5.04
N LEU A 32 -3.25 -3.18 4.26
CA LEU A 32 -4.48 -3.64 3.62
C LEU A 32 -4.24 -4.65 2.49
N THR A 33 -3.04 -4.63 1.91
CA THR A 33 -2.56 -5.68 0.99
C THR A 33 -2.29 -6.99 1.75
N LEU A 34 -1.49 -6.95 2.81
CA LEU A 34 -1.03 -8.13 3.56
C LEU A 34 -2.18 -8.90 4.24
N ILE A 35 -3.26 -8.22 4.63
CA ILE A 35 -4.43 -8.90 5.20
C ILE A 35 -5.29 -9.64 4.16
N ASN A 36 -4.98 -9.52 2.86
CA ASN A 36 -5.68 -10.21 1.76
C ASN A 36 -7.21 -10.02 1.75
N SER A 37 -7.70 -8.88 2.25
CA SER A 37 -9.14 -8.58 2.34
C SER A 37 -9.77 -8.09 1.04
N VAL A 38 -8.93 -7.68 0.09
CA VAL A 38 -9.30 -7.15 -1.24
C VAL A 38 -8.54 -7.92 -2.34
N PRO A 39 -9.05 -7.96 -3.58
CA PRO A 39 -8.34 -8.54 -4.71
C PRO A 39 -6.95 -7.94 -4.90
N SER A 40 -5.98 -8.77 -5.29
CA SER A 40 -4.58 -8.37 -5.48
C SER A 40 -4.43 -7.28 -6.54
N GLU A 41 -5.30 -7.24 -7.55
CA GLU A 41 -5.29 -6.18 -8.57
C GLU A 41 -5.66 -4.80 -8.00
N ILE A 42 -6.55 -4.77 -6.99
CA ILE A 42 -6.90 -3.53 -6.29
C ILE A 42 -5.73 -3.08 -5.44
N SER A 43 -5.15 -3.99 -4.65
CA SER A 43 -3.97 -3.73 -3.81
C SER A 43 -2.77 -3.24 -4.63
N LEU A 44 -2.49 -3.89 -5.76
CA LEU A 44 -1.41 -3.51 -6.67
C LEU A 44 -1.63 -2.12 -7.29
N ARG A 45 -2.86 -1.81 -7.68
CA ARG A 45 -3.19 -0.47 -8.17
C ARG A 45 -3.01 0.58 -7.09
N ALA A 46 -3.46 0.28 -5.87
CA ALA A 46 -3.42 1.19 -4.74
C ALA A 46 -1.99 1.54 -4.33
N ILE A 47 -1.13 0.52 -4.16
CA ILE A 47 0.27 0.74 -3.79
C ILE A 47 1.05 1.47 -4.90
N LYS A 48 0.79 1.18 -6.19
CA LYS A 48 1.43 1.90 -7.31
C LYS A 48 0.99 3.36 -7.40
N LYS A 49 -0.29 3.64 -7.15
CA LYS A 49 -0.82 5.01 -7.15
C LYS A 49 -0.22 5.83 -6.01
N ASP A 50 -0.16 5.24 -4.83
CA ASP A 50 0.38 5.86 -3.64
C ASP A 50 1.89 6.13 -3.74
N MET A 51 2.68 5.18 -4.25
CA MET A 51 4.12 5.39 -4.49
C MET A 51 4.43 6.45 -5.56
N ALA A 52 3.47 6.77 -6.44
CA ALA A 52 3.58 7.83 -7.43
C ALA A 52 3.05 9.19 -6.95
N ASP A 53 2.42 9.25 -5.78
CA ASP A 53 1.86 10.47 -5.20
C ASP A 53 2.91 11.14 -4.29
N PRO A 54 3.42 12.34 -4.64
CA PRO A 54 4.40 13.05 -3.81
C PRO A 54 3.84 13.54 -2.48
N SER A 55 2.52 13.55 -2.30
CA SER A 55 1.85 13.91 -1.05
C SER A 55 1.63 12.71 -0.11
N ALA A 56 1.90 11.49 -0.58
CA ALA A 56 1.81 10.28 0.21
C ALA A 56 2.77 10.30 1.39
N VAL A 57 2.29 9.86 2.55
CA VAL A 57 3.17 9.66 3.71
C VAL A 57 4.02 8.41 3.49
N ILE A 58 5.32 8.64 3.37
CA ILE A 58 6.34 7.59 3.24
C ILE A 58 6.72 7.02 4.62
N PRO A 59 7.10 5.74 4.70
CA PRO A 59 7.70 5.16 5.90
C PRO A 59 9.01 5.87 6.26
N LEU A 60 9.28 6.00 7.57
CA LEU A 60 10.50 6.61 8.10
C LEU A 60 11.32 5.64 8.96
N THR A 61 10.93 4.36 8.99
CA THR A 61 11.60 3.34 9.80
C THR A 61 11.78 2.06 9.01
N PRO A 62 12.91 1.34 9.20
CA PRO A 62 13.13 0.06 8.51
C PRO A 62 12.01 -0.96 8.74
N TYR A 63 11.35 -0.93 9.89
CA TYR A 63 10.20 -1.78 10.18
C TYR A 63 9.03 -1.50 9.22
N ALA A 64 8.69 -0.23 9.02
CA ALA A 64 7.61 0.16 8.13
C ALA A 64 7.97 -0.12 6.66
N ASP A 65 9.22 0.16 6.27
CA ASP A 65 9.74 -0.17 4.94
C ASP A 65 9.69 -1.67 4.64
N HIS A 66 10.06 -2.50 5.61
CA HIS A 66 10.00 -3.96 5.47
C HIS A 66 8.60 -4.45 5.12
N HIS A 67 7.56 -3.95 5.80
CA HIS A 67 6.18 -4.34 5.49
C HIS A 67 5.68 -3.82 4.14
N VAL A 68 6.13 -2.65 3.70
CA VAL A 68 5.85 -2.16 2.35
C VAL A 68 6.48 -3.07 1.30
N ALA A 69 7.73 -3.48 1.51
CA ALA A 69 8.42 -4.42 0.64
C ALA A 69 7.74 -5.80 0.62
N ASP A 70 7.34 -6.33 1.78
CA ASP A 70 6.64 -7.62 1.90
C ASP A 70 5.28 -7.59 1.19
N ALA A 71 4.54 -6.48 1.32
CA ALA A 71 3.30 -6.29 0.58
C ALA A 71 3.51 -6.32 -0.94
N LEU A 72 4.55 -5.65 -1.45
CA LEU A 72 4.88 -5.68 -2.88
C LEU A 72 5.33 -7.07 -3.36
N ALA A 73 6.11 -7.79 -2.53
CA ALA A 73 6.49 -9.17 -2.80
C ALA A 73 5.26 -10.08 -2.92
N SER A 74 4.29 -9.93 -2.01
CA SER A 74 3.05 -10.73 -2.00
C SER A 74 2.19 -10.55 -3.26
N LEU A 75 2.30 -9.40 -3.93
CA LEU A 75 1.57 -9.07 -5.14
C LEU A 75 2.26 -9.56 -6.43
N SER A 76 3.35 -10.34 -6.30
CA SER A 76 4.15 -10.86 -7.42
C SER A 76 4.75 -9.76 -8.31
N ASP A 77 4.97 -8.56 -7.76
CA ASP A 77 5.70 -7.48 -8.45
C ASP A 77 7.17 -7.50 -8.02
N GLU A 78 7.87 -8.56 -8.43
CA GLU A 78 9.25 -8.86 -8.06
C GLU A 78 10.21 -7.71 -8.41
N ASP A 79 9.98 -7.03 -9.54
CA ASP A 79 10.78 -5.91 -10.01
C ASP A 79 10.71 -4.67 -9.10
N VAL A 80 9.53 -4.36 -8.54
CA VAL A 80 9.35 -3.25 -7.59
C VAL A 80 9.89 -3.63 -6.20
N CYS A 81 9.66 -4.87 -5.77
CA CYS A 81 10.18 -5.38 -4.51
C CYS A 81 11.71 -5.32 -4.45
N LEU A 82 12.40 -5.72 -5.54
CA LEU A 82 13.86 -5.71 -5.65
C LEU A 82 14.46 -4.29 -5.65
N LYS A 83 13.72 -3.28 -6.11
CA LYS A 83 14.20 -1.88 -6.07
C LYS A 83 14.18 -1.30 -4.66
N LEU A 84 13.18 -1.63 -3.85
CA LEU A 84 13.08 -1.16 -2.45
C LEU A 84 14.12 -1.81 -1.54
N THR A 85 14.44 -3.09 -1.74
CA THR A 85 15.44 -3.79 -0.93
C THR A 85 16.89 -3.39 -1.24
N ARG A 86 17.16 -2.78 -2.40
CA ARG A 86 18.52 -2.37 -2.83
C ARG A 86 18.91 -0.94 -2.42
N VAL A 87 17.96 -0.16 -1.91
CA VAL A 87 18.21 1.22 -1.41
C VAL A 87 18.58 1.22 0.08
N TYR A 88 18.46 0.07 0.74
CA TYR A 88 18.99 -0.22 2.07
C TYR A 88 20.25 -1.10 1.98
#